data_AF-A0A679JYC5-F1
#
_entry.id   AF-A0A679JYC5-F1
#
_cell.length_a   1.000
_cell.length_b   1.000
_cell.length_c   1.000
_cell.angle_alpha   90.00
_cell.angle_beta   90.00
_cell.angle_gamma   90.00
#
_symmetry.space_group_name_H-M   'P 1'
#
loop_
_entity.id
_entity.type
_entity.pdbx_description
1 polymer ?
#
loop_
_entity_poly.entity_id
_entity_poly.type
_entity_poly.pdbx_seq_one_letter_code
_entity_poly.pdbx_strand_id
1 'polypeptide(L)'
;MTLRTTRAATLALLILPALASFAAAGPVMDEDADASSKPSEGRYSMSPVDGGVMRLDKQTGIVAICARIGNEIACRGIEDKTDVPKADELSALKEENRQLKRRIKAMMAAIDTNEKMMMSPDGYGMHPGMHEFGPQAGPPVSRFEMPSEEDVDHALDYMTRIYKKIRDRANDLDKSSPPAKTANAPSAAPPIGPGSPPPSPAPAPTPKATP
;
A
#
# COMPACT_ATOMS: atom_id res chain seq x y z
N MET A 1 45.69 13.88 28.11
CA MET A 1 46.36 13.19 29.24
C MET A 1 45.34 12.30 29.92
N THR A 2 45.57 10.99 29.81
CA THR A 2 44.87 9.88 30.44
C THR A 2 45.01 9.90 31.95
N LEU A 3 43.98 9.57 32.73
CA LEU A 3 44.19 8.86 34.00
C LEU A 3 43.01 7.91 34.27
N ARG A 4 43.32 6.62 34.13
CA ARG A 4 42.58 5.48 34.67
C ARG A 4 42.86 5.40 36.16
N THR A 5 41.86 5.11 37.00
CA THR A 5 42.09 4.41 38.26
C THR A 5 40.93 3.49 38.60
N THR A 6 41.15 2.21 38.32
CA THR A 6 40.47 1.06 38.90
C THR A 6 40.78 0.94 40.40
N ARG A 7 39.77 0.65 41.23
CA ARG A 7 39.98 -0.04 42.51
C ARG A 7 39.16 -1.32 42.51
N ALA A 8 39.89 -2.41 42.66
CA ALA A 8 39.40 -3.77 42.77
C ALA A 8 39.11 -4.15 44.24
N ALA A 9 38.25 -5.17 44.35
CA ALA A 9 38.15 -6.18 45.40
C ALA A 9 37.61 -5.77 46.79
N THR A 10 36.45 -6.34 47.17
CA THR A 10 36.35 -7.32 48.27
C THR A 10 35.09 -8.19 48.18
N LEU A 11 35.34 -9.50 48.24
CA LEU A 11 34.55 -10.66 48.68
C LEU A 11 33.03 -10.52 48.92
N ALA A 12 32.24 -11.38 48.26
CA ALA A 12 31.38 -12.35 48.96
C ALA A 12 31.01 -13.53 48.04
N LEU A 13 31.57 -14.67 48.40
CA LEU A 13 31.37 -16.02 47.88
C LEU A 13 29.96 -16.52 48.25
N LEU A 14 29.19 -17.06 47.30
CA LEU A 14 28.23 -18.15 47.54
C LEU A 14 27.86 -18.83 46.22
N ILE A 15 28.64 -19.85 45.89
CA ILE A 15 28.30 -20.91 44.92
C ILE A 15 27.88 -22.11 45.78
N LEU A 16 26.69 -22.68 45.56
CA LEU A 16 26.57 -24.06 45.06
C LEU A 16 25.11 -24.40 44.68
N PRO A 17 24.92 -25.20 43.60
CA PRO A 17 23.64 -25.65 43.09
C PRO A 17 23.20 -26.96 43.77
N ALA A 18 21.90 -27.12 43.99
CA ALA A 18 21.33 -28.42 44.36
C ALA A 18 20.66 -29.05 43.14
N LEU A 19 21.27 -30.14 42.67
CA LEU A 19 20.69 -31.11 41.75
C LEU A 19 19.39 -31.68 42.33
N ALA A 20 18.34 -31.71 41.52
CA ALA A 20 17.27 -32.69 41.66
C ALA A 20 16.91 -33.21 40.26
N SER A 21 17.61 -34.27 39.85
CA SER A 21 17.17 -35.15 38.77
C SER A 21 15.90 -35.85 39.19
N PHE A 22 14.76 -35.51 38.57
CA PHE A 22 13.56 -36.32 38.62
C PHE A 22 13.36 -36.97 37.25
N ALA A 23 13.83 -38.20 37.12
CA ALA A 23 13.55 -39.05 35.98
C ALA A 23 12.13 -39.63 36.15
N ALA A 24 11.18 -39.11 35.38
CA ALA A 24 9.89 -39.75 35.16
C ALA A 24 9.89 -40.33 33.74
N ALA A 25 9.97 -41.66 33.65
CA ALA A 25 9.64 -42.39 32.44
C ALA A 25 8.13 -42.27 32.22
N GLY A 26 7.73 -41.50 31.20
CA GLY A 26 6.36 -41.44 30.69
C GLY A 26 6.21 -42.32 29.44
N PRO A 27 5.00 -42.83 29.15
CA PRO A 27 4.76 -43.77 28.06
C PRO A 27 4.95 -43.10 26.69
N VAL A 28 5.56 -43.85 25.77
CA VAL A 28 5.58 -43.57 24.33
C VAL A 28 4.15 -43.75 23.80
N MET A 29 3.50 -42.63 23.49
CA MET A 29 2.34 -42.60 22.60
C MET A 29 2.86 -42.24 21.21
N ASP A 30 2.82 -43.21 20.30
CA ASP A 30 2.79 -42.96 18.87
C ASP A 30 1.49 -42.23 18.57
N GLU A 31 1.57 -40.92 18.33
CA GLU A 31 0.49 -40.13 17.75
C GLU A 31 0.87 -39.81 16.31
N ASP A 32 0.22 -40.51 15.38
CA ASP A 32 -0.01 -40.08 14.01
C ASP A 32 -0.66 -38.68 14.05
N ALA A 33 0.18 -37.64 14.05
CA ALA A 33 -0.26 -36.27 14.00
C ALA A 33 -0.65 -35.94 12.55
N ASP A 34 -1.94 -36.11 12.26
CA ASP A 34 -2.64 -35.31 11.27
C ASP A 34 -2.42 -33.82 11.64
N ALA A 35 -1.45 -33.20 10.97
CA ALA A 35 -1.02 -31.84 11.20
C ALA A 35 -2.00 -30.85 10.54
N SER A 36 -3.28 -30.94 10.88
CA SER A 36 -4.26 -29.92 10.55
C SER A 36 -4.38 -28.92 11.69
N SER A 37 -3.59 -27.86 11.57
CA SER A 37 -3.93 -26.49 12.02
C SER A 37 -4.52 -26.32 13.43
N LYS A 38 -3.89 -26.85 14.49
CA LYS A 38 -4.16 -26.35 15.85
C LYS A 38 -3.73 -24.87 15.93
N PRO A 39 -4.55 -23.95 16.47
CA PRO A 39 -4.11 -22.58 16.69
C PRO A 39 -2.90 -22.61 17.62
N SER A 40 -1.77 -22.10 17.15
CA SER A 40 -0.55 -22.05 17.94
C SER A 40 -0.83 -21.31 19.26
N GLU A 41 -0.76 -21.98 20.40
CA GLU A 41 -0.85 -21.35 21.74
C GLU A 41 0.42 -20.57 22.10
N GLY A 42 1.40 -20.52 21.20
CA GLY A 42 2.65 -19.78 21.37
C GLY A 42 2.53 -18.28 21.12
N ARG A 43 3.57 -17.55 21.57
CA ARG A 43 3.77 -16.10 21.33
C ARG A 43 3.71 -15.74 19.84
N TYR A 44 4.15 -16.64 18.96
CA TYR A 44 4.17 -16.42 17.53
C TYR A 44 3.02 -17.16 16.85
N SER A 45 2.30 -16.49 15.96
CA SER A 45 1.40 -17.10 15.00
C SER A 45 2.09 -17.22 13.64
N MET A 46 1.93 -18.35 12.96
CA MET A 46 2.49 -18.60 11.64
C MET A 46 1.34 -18.78 10.65
N SER A 47 1.39 -18.06 9.53
CA SER A 47 0.42 -18.16 8.43
C SER A 47 1.17 -18.43 7.12
N PRO A 48 0.73 -19.36 6.28
CA PRO A 48 1.37 -19.61 4.98
C PRO A 48 1.19 -18.40 4.05
N VAL A 49 2.23 -18.05 3.31
CA VAL A 49 2.22 -17.02 2.25
C VAL A 49 3.05 -17.50 1.07
N ASP A 50 2.97 -16.80 -0.06
CA ASP A 50 3.72 -17.17 -1.26
C ASP A 50 5.23 -17.21 -0.99
N GLY A 51 5.82 -18.40 -1.16
CA GLY A 51 7.27 -18.62 -1.00
C GLY A 51 7.77 -18.72 0.45
N GLY A 52 6.89 -18.79 1.45
CA GLY A 52 7.32 -18.90 2.85
C GLY A 52 6.20 -18.90 3.89
N VAL A 53 6.51 -18.39 5.07
CA VAL A 53 5.57 -18.24 6.19
C VAL A 53 5.62 -16.82 6.74
N MET A 54 4.46 -16.23 6.95
CA MET A 54 4.31 -14.97 7.65
C MET A 54 4.20 -15.25 9.16
N ARG A 55 5.11 -14.66 9.92
CA ARG A 55 5.18 -14.75 11.38
C ARG A 55 4.63 -13.47 12.00
N LEU A 56 3.64 -13.60 12.87
CA LEU A 56 3.12 -12.52 13.71
C LEU A 56 3.54 -12.75 15.17
N ASP A 57 4.23 -11.79 15.78
CA ASP A 57 4.44 -11.77 17.22
C ASP A 57 3.22 -11.19 17.93
N LYS A 58 2.48 -12.02 18.67
CA LYS A 58 1.25 -11.62 19.36
C LYS A 58 1.49 -10.65 20.51
N GLN A 59 2.73 -10.53 21.01
CA GLN A 59 3.06 -9.59 22.09
C GLN A 59 3.42 -8.20 21.58
N THR A 60 4.10 -8.12 20.43
CA THR A 60 4.61 -6.85 19.88
C THR A 60 3.84 -6.36 18.65
N GLY A 61 3.04 -7.22 18.02
CA GLY A 61 2.38 -6.93 16.75
C GLY A 61 3.31 -6.97 15.54
N ILE A 62 4.61 -7.24 15.72
CA ILE A 62 5.58 -7.23 14.63
C ILE A 62 5.30 -8.41 13.67
N VAL A 63 5.24 -8.09 12.38
CA VAL A 63 5.07 -9.07 11.30
C VAL A 63 6.40 -9.26 10.56
N ALA A 64 6.73 -10.51 10.22
CA ALA A 64 7.88 -10.83 9.38
C ALA A 64 7.52 -11.91 8.36
N ILE A 65 8.07 -11.81 7.13
CA ILE A 65 8.02 -12.90 6.15
C ILE A 65 9.30 -13.70 6.26
N CYS A 66 9.15 -14.98 6.58
CA CYS A 66 10.22 -15.94 6.68
C CYS A 66 10.22 -16.85 5.46
N ALA A 67 11.34 -16.93 4.76
CA ALA A 67 11.54 -17.82 3.62
C ALA A 67 12.81 -18.64 3.81
N ARG A 68 12.85 -19.83 3.20
CA ARG A 68 14.06 -20.65 3.20
C ARG A 68 15.02 -20.12 2.14
N ILE A 69 16.26 -19.81 2.55
CA ILE A 69 17.35 -19.38 1.68
C ILE A 69 18.48 -20.40 1.87
N GLY A 70 18.71 -21.24 0.86
CA GLY A 70 19.61 -22.39 0.98
C GLY A 70 19.10 -23.40 2.01
N ASN A 71 19.91 -23.65 3.04
CA ASN A 71 19.62 -24.54 4.17
C ASN A 71 19.12 -23.79 5.42
N GLU A 72 18.96 -22.46 5.36
CA GLU A 72 18.55 -21.64 6.51
C GLU A 72 17.18 -20.98 6.28
N ILE A 73 16.50 -20.63 7.37
CA ILE A 73 15.28 -19.80 7.32
C ILE A 73 15.69 -18.38 7.69
N ALA A 74 15.42 -17.44 6.79
CA ALA A 74 15.64 -16.02 7.02
C ALA A 74 14.30 -15.28 7.08
N CYS A 75 14.14 -14.41 8.09
CA CYS A 75 12.95 -13.59 8.26
C CYS A 75 13.27 -12.12 7.98
N ARG A 76 12.47 -11.48 7.13
CA ARG A 76 12.47 -10.02 6.93
C ARG A 76 11.25 -9.41 7.60
N GLY A 77 11.46 -8.42 8.47
CA GLY A 77 10.39 -7.63 9.07
C GLY A 77 9.63 -6.86 8.00
N ILE A 78 8.30 -6.80 8.12
CA ILE A 78 7.47 -5.92 7.32
C ILE A 78 7.22 -4.67 8.14
N GLU A 79 7.53 -3.50 7.57
CA GLU A 79 7.12 -2.23 8.15
C GLU A 79 5.63 -2.03 7.92
N ASP A 80 4.89 -1.78 9.00
CA ASP A 80 3.49 -1.40 8.89
C ASP A 80 3.41 0.02 8.33
N LYS A 81 2.94 0.14 7.09
CA LYS A 81 2.72 1.43 6.43
C LYS A 81 1.39 2.07 6.81
N THR A 82 0.63 1.50 7.75
CA THR A 82 -0.35 2.28 8.50
C THR A 82 0.39 3.17 9.50
N ASP A 83 1.13 4.14 8.96
CA ASP A 83 1.70 5.24 9.73
C ASP A 83 0.56 5.92 10.48
N VAL A 84 0.40 5.59 11.75
CA VAL A 84 -0.41 6.38 12.67
C VAL A 84 0.29 7.74 12.72
N PRO A 85 -0.35 8.85 12.26
CA PRO A 85 0.29 10.14 12.18
C PRO A 85 0.93 10.46 13.52
N LYS A 86 2.21 10.81 13.50
CA LYS A 86 2.94 11.17 14.73
C LYS A 86 2.16 12.29 15.43
N ALA A 87 2.25 12.36 16.76
CA ALA A 87 1.48 13.35 17.54
C ALA A 87 1.65 14.79 16.99
N ASP A 88 2.84 15.12 16.49
CA ASP A 88 3.16 16.40 15.86
C ASP A 88 2.38 16.63 14.55
N GLU A 89 2.36 15.65 13.65
CA GLU A 89 1.61 15.71 12.38
C GLU A 89 0.10 15.80 12.62
N LEU A 90 -0.42 15.05 13.60
CA LEU A 90 -1.82 15.14 14.00
C LEU A 90 -2.17 16.52 14.54
N SER A 91 -1.26 17.17 15.27
CA SER A 91 -1.45 18.53 15.78
C SER A 91 -1.46 19.57 14.65
N ALA A 92 -0.54 19.44 13.68
CA ALA A 92 -0.47 20.30 12.50
C ALA A 92 -1.74 20.17 11.63
N LEU A 93 -2.14 18.94 11.32
CA LEU A 93 -3.38 18.67 10.55
C LEU A 93 -4.61 19.23 11.24
N LYS A 94 -4.70 19.09 12.58
CA LYS A 94 -5.81 19.68 13.34
C LYS A 94 -5.82 21.20 13.20
N GLU A 95 -4.67 21.87 13.24
CA GLU A 95 -4.60 23.32 13.07
C GLU A 95 -5.05 23.77 11.68
N GLU A 96 -4.56 23.12 10.63
CA GLU A 96 -4.97 23.40 9.26
C GLU A 96 -6.48 23.23 9.08
N ASN A 97 -7.05 22.16 9.66
CA ASN A 97 -8.49 21.93 9.61
C ASN A 97 -9.27 23.06 10.32
N ARG A 98 -8.79 23.54 11.47
CA ARG A 98 -9.40 24.70 12.14
C ARG A 98 -9.29 25.95 11.28
N GLN A 99 -8.14 26.19 10.65
CA GLN A 99 -7.93 27.35 9.79
C GLN A 99 -8.82 27.33 8.55
N LEU A 100 -8.93 26.18 7.88
CA LEU A 100 -9.80 25.99 6.73
C LEU A 100 -11.27 26.20 7.10
N LYS A 101 -11.73 25.63 8.21
CA LYS A 101 -13.10 25.86 8.72
C LYS A 101 -13.36 27.35 9.00
N ARG A 102 -12.40 28.07 9.57
CA ARG A 102 -12.50 29.53 9.78
C ARG A 102 -12.64 30.28 8.45
N ARG A 103 -11.83 29.94 7.43
CA ARG A 103 -11.89 30.57 6.10
C ARG A 103 -13.22 30.31 5.40
N ILE A 104 -13.69 29.06 5.43
CA ILE A 104 -15.00 28.68 4.88
C ILE A 104 -16.11 29.49 5.56
N LYS A 105 -16.13 29.54 6.89
CA LYS A 105 -17.12 30.32 7.63
C LYS A 105 -17.08 31.82 7.28
N ALA A 106 -15.89 32.39 7.13
CA ALA A 106 -15.72 33.79 6.74
C ALA A 106 -16.24 34.05 5.31
N MET A 107 -15.93 33.17 4.35
CA MET A 107 -16.45 33.27 2.98
C MET A 107 -17.97 33.13 2.95
N MET A 108 -18.55 32.18 3.67
CA MET A 108 -20.01 32.02 3.72
C MET A 108 -20.69 33.25 4.32
N ALA A 109 -20.11 33.85 5.37
CA ALA A 109 -20.62 35.10 5.93
C ALA A 109 -20.52 36.27 4.94
N ALA A 110 -19.42 36.36 4.17
CA ALA A 110 -19.27 37.39 3.16
C ALA A 110 -20.32 37.25 2.03
N ILE A 111 -20.62 36.02 1.61
CA ILE A 111 -21.66 35.74 0.61
C ILE A 111 -23.04 36.16 1.14
N ASP A 112 -23.40 35.77 2.36
CA ASP A 112 -24.68 36.15 2.99
C ASP A 112 -24.83 37.67 3.13
N THR A 113 -23.76 38.37 3.53
CA THR A 113 -23.78 39.84 3.59
C THR A 113 -23.99 40.48 2.21
N ASN A 114 -23.37 39.91 1.17
CA ASN A 114 -23.53 40.41 -0.19
C ASN A 114 -24.94 40.15 -0.72
N GLU A 115 -25.50 38.97 -0.47
CA GLU A 115 -26.90 38.64 -0.81
C GLU A 115 -27.88 39.56 -0.09
N LYS A 116 -27.66 39.82 1.20
CA LYS A 116 -28.50 40.73 1.99
C LYS A 116 -28.40 42.19 1.56
N MET A 117 -27.23 42.62 1.07
CA MET A 117 -27.07 43.94 0.44
C MET A 117 -27.77 44.00 -0.93
N MET A 118 -27.85 42.88 -1.65
CA MET A 118 -28.59 42.78 -2.93
C MET A 118 -30.11 42.71 -2.76
N MET A 119 -30.63 42.38 -1.57
CA MET A 119 -32.07 42.26 -1.27
C MET A 119 -32.63 43.41 -0.39
N SER A 120 -31.92 44.53 -0.24
CA SER A 120 -32.46 45.67 0.53
C SER A 120 -33.66 46.34 -0.18
N PRO A 121 -34.66 46.88 0.56
CA PRO A 121 -35.93 47.37 -0.01
C PRO A 121 -35.80 48.64 -0.86
N ASP A 122 -34.65 49.31 -0.80
CA ASP A 122 -34.31 50.45 -1.67
C ASP A 122 -33.82 49.94 -3.03
N GLY A 123 -34.57 48.99 -3.59
CA GLY A 123 -34.30 48.34 -4.86
C GLY A 123 -34.83 49.14 -6.03
N TYR A 124 -34.14 50.22 -6.40
CA TYR A 124 -34.18 50.74 -7.77
C TYR A 124 -32.77 51.20 -8.18
N GLY A 125 -31.99 50.23 -8.65
CA GLY A 125 -30.82 50.46 -9.49
C GLY A 125 -31.01 49.77 -10.84
N MET A 126 -32.06 50.13 -11.59
CA MET A 126 -31.96 50.02 -13.04
C MET A 126 -30.76 50.90 -13.45
N HIS A 127 -29.80 50.35 -14.19
CA HIS A 127 -28.78 51.16 -14.84
C HIS A 127 -29.29 51.57 -16.23
N PRO A 128 -29.83 52.78 -16.45
CA PRO A 128 -29.91 53.34 -17.78
C PRO A 128 -28.63 54.15 -18.02
N GLY A 129 -27.74 53.65 -18.86
CA GLY A 129 -26.50 54.36 -19.14
C GLY A 129 -25.52 53.60 -20.02
N MET A 130 -25.96 53.25 -21.23
CA MET A 130 -25.02 53.05 -22.33
C MET A 130 -24.47 54.43 -22.72
N HIS A 131 -23.14 54.51 -22.85
CA HIS A 131 -22.32 55.60 -23.42
C HIS A 131 -22.15 56.90 -22.60
N GLU A 132 -20.97 57.08 -21.98
CA GLU A 132 -20.06 58.16 -22.40
C GLU A 132 -18.62 57.95 -21.88
N PHE A 133 -17.66 58.27 -22.75
CA PHE A 133 -16.22 58.12 -22.58
C PHE A 133 -15.64 59.07 -21.51
N GLY A 134 -14.74 58.58 -20.66
CA GLY A 134 -13.88 59.40 -19.81
C GLY A 134 -12.61 58.62 -19.39
N PRO A 135 -11.40 59.17 -19.49
CA PRO A 135 -10.17 58.39 -19.38
C PRO A 135 -9.75 58.25 -17.92
N GLN A 136 -9.78 57.05 -17.35
CA GLN A 136 -9.17 56.81 -16.04
C GLN A 136 -8.53 55.42 -16.01
N ALA A 137 -7.19 55.40 -16.00
CA ALA A 137 -6.38 54.20 -15.90
C ALA A 137 -6.49 53.57 -14.51
N GLY A 138 -6.85 52.27 -14.46
CA GLY A 138 -6.74 51.42 -13.28
C GLY A 138 -6.35 50.00 -13.72
N PRO A 139 -5.56 49.25 -12.94
CA PRO A 139 -5.06 47.93 -13.34
C PRO A 139 -6.21 46.91 -13.37
N PRO A 140 -6.25 45.99 -14.37
CA PRO A 140 -7.41 45.14 -14.60
C PRO A 140 -7.55 44.08 -13.51
N VAL A 141 -8.65 44.14 -12.76
CA VAL A 141 -9.16 42.99 -12.00
C VAL A 141 -9.64 41.95 -12.99
N SER A 142 -9.03 40.76 -13.00
CA SER A 142 -9.44 39.62 -13.81
C SER A 142 -10.82 39.16 -13.36
N ARG A 143 -11.85 39.78 -13.95
CA ARG A 143 -13.22 39.27 -13.91
C ARG A 143 -13.21 37.95 -14.66
N PHE A 144 -13.88 36.95 -14.11
CA PHE A 144 -14.21 35.73 -14.84
C PHE A 144 -15.23 36.14 -15.91
N GLU A 145 -14.73 36.75 -16.98
CA GLU A 145 -15.48 37.10 -18.17
C GLU A 145 -15.91 35.78 -18.78
N MET A 146 -17.20 35.67 -19.09
CA MET A 146 -17.66 34.54 -19.89
C MET A 146 -16.80 34.54 -21.16
N PRO A 147 -16.07 33.45 -21.45
CA PRO A 147 -15.20 33.39 -22.62
C PRO A 147 -16.01 33.81 -23.85
N SER A 148 -15.39 34.63 -24.71
CA SER A 148 -16.08 35.11 -25.90
C SER A 148 -16.49 33.91 -26.76
N GLU A 149 -17.54 34.08 -27.58
CA GLU A 149 -17.99 33.01 -28.48
C GLU A 149 -16.85 32.55 -29.41
N GLU A 150 -15.93 33.44 -29.76
CA GLU A 150 -14.72 33.13 -30.55
C GLU A 150 -13.75 32.20 -29.79
N ASP A 151 -13.56 32.40 -28.48
CA ASP A 151 -12.70 31.53 -27.66
C ASP A 151 -13.30 30.12 -27.52
N VAL A 152 -14.63 30.05 -27.43
CA VAL A 152 -15.38 28.78 -27.38
C VAL A 152 -15.26 28.06 -28.72
N ASP A 153 -15.45 28.78 -29.83
CA ASP A 153 -15.32 28.21 -31.18
C ASP A 153 -13.90 27.71 -31.44
N HIS A 154 -12.87 28.46 -31.02
CA HIS A 154 -11.49 28.03 -31.12
C HIS A 154 -11.20 26.77 -30.28
N ALA A 155 -11.79 26.66 -29.09
CA ALA A 155 -11.68 25.47 -28.25
C ALA A 155 -12.36 24.24 -28.88
N LEU A 156 -13.54 24.42 -29.48
CA LEU A 156 -14.27 23.34 -30.17
C LEU A 156 -13.54 22.88 -31.44
N ASP A 157 -12.94 23.79 -32.19
CA ASP A 157 -12.11 23.46 -33.36
C ASP A 157 -10.85 22.69 -32.98
N TYR A 158 -10.19 23.09 -31.89
CA TYR A 158 -9.03 22.39 -31.36
C TYR A 158 -9.39 20.96 -30.92
N MET A 159 -10.48 20.81 -30.17
CA MET A 159 -10.98 19.50 -29.71
C MET A 159 -11.37 18.60 -30.89
N THR A 160 -12.02 19.17 -31.91
CA THR A 160 -12.38 18.46 -33.15
C THR A 160 -11.14 17.96 -33.90
N ARG A 161 -10.08 18.77 -33.96
CA ARG A 161 -8.81 18.40 -34.59
C ARG A 161 -8.12 17.24 -33.86
N ILE A 162 -8.14 17.25 -32.53
CA ILE A 162 -7.60 16.15 -31.72
C ILE A 162 -8.38 14.87 -31.96
N TYR A 163 -9.72 14.93 -31.87
CA TYR A 163 -10.57 13.77 -32.05
C TYR A 163 -10.38 13.11 -33.43
N LYS A 164 -10.31 13.92 -34.50
CA LYS A 164 -10.02 13.44 -35.86
C LYS A 164 -8.67 12.72 -35.92
N LYS A 165 -7.61 13.31 -35.35
CA LYS A 165 -6.26 12.73 -35.36
C LYS A 165 -6.18 11.39 -34.60
N ILE A 166 -6.92 11.25 -33.50
CA ILE A 166 -7.00 9.99 -32.73
C ILE A 166 -7.72 8.92 -33.56
N ARG A 167 -8.87 9.25 -34.13
CA ARG A 167 -9.67 8.33 -34.96
C ARG A 167 -8.90 7.86 -36.19
N ASP A 168 -8.18 8.76 -36.85
CA ASP A 168 -7.44 8.42 -38.07
C ASP A 168 -6.29 7.44 -37.76
N ARG A 169 -5.60 7.61 -36.62
CA ARG A 169 -4.60 6.62 -36.14
C ARG A 169 -5.22 5.29 -35.73
N ALA A 170 -6.38 5.30 -35.09
CA ALA A 170 -7.08 4.07 -34.73
C ALA A 170 -7.50 3.26 -35.96
N ASN A 171 -8.02 3.93 -37.00
CA ASN A 171 -8.40 3.31 -38.26
C ASN A 171 -7.19 2.81 -39.08
N ASP A 172 -6.05 3.50 -38.99
CA ASP A 172 -4.81 3.07 -39.64
C ASP A 172 -4.30 1.75 -39.05
N LEU A 173 -4.33 1.63 -37.72
CA LEU A 173 -3.98 0.39 -37.03
C LEU A 173 -4.93 -0.76 -37.38
N ASP A 174 -6.25 -0.51 -37.44
CA ASP A 174 -7.24 -1.52 -37.82
C ASP A 174 -7.05 -2.02 -39.26
N LYS A 175 -6.76 -1.11 -40.20
CA LYS A 175 -6.47 -1.45 -41.61
C LYS A 175 -5.15 -2.18 -41.80
N SER A 176 -4.17 -1.95 -40.93
CA SER A 176 -2.87 -2.64 -40.96
C SER A 176 -2.91 -4.06 -40.38
N SER A 177 -4.03 -4.44 -39.74
CA SER A 177 -4.24 -5.79 -39.23
C SER A 177 -4.86 -6.67 -40.32
N PRO A 178 -4.20 -7.74 -40.80
CA PRO A 178 -4.81 -8.64 -41.77
C PRO A 178 -6.02 -9.35 -41.13
N PRO A 179 -7.12 -9.60 -41.88
CA PRO A 179 -8.26 -10.32 -41.34
C PRO A 179 -7.81 -11.70 -40.87
N ALA A 180 -8.09 -12.02 -39.60
CA ALA A 180 -7.78 -13.31 -38.99
C ALA A 180 -8.40 -14.45 -39.82
N LYS A 181 -7.59 -15.08 -40.68
CA LYS A 181 -7.92 -16.37 -41.29
C LYS A 181 -7.49 -17.48 -40.36
N THR A 182 -8.44 -18.03 -39.60
CA THR A 182 -8.43 -19.44 -39.15
C THR A 182 -9.89 -19.83 -38.95
N ALA A 183 -10.58 -20.39 -39.94
CA ALA A 183 -10.52 -21.81 -40.33
C ALA A 183 -10.97 -22.74 -39.20
N ASN A 184 -12.19 -23.27 -39.36
CA ASN A 184 -12.76 -24.40 -38.65
C ASN A 184 -11.83 -25.64 -38.67
N ALA A 185 -11.64 -26.30 -37.53
CA ALA A 185 -11.82 -27.76 -37.32
C ALA A 185 -11.35 -28.19 -35.91
N PRO A 186 -11.99 -29.19 -35.27
CA PRO A 186 -11.67 -29.66 -33.92
C PRO A 186 -10.53 -30.68 -33.94
N SER A 187 -9.57 -30.57 -33.01
CA SER A 187 -8.56 -31.61 -32.81
C SER A 187 -8.60 -32.14 -31.39
N ALA A 188 -8.92 -33.44 -31.30
CA ALA A 188 -8.94 -34.24 -30.10
C ALA A 188 -7.59 -34.25 -29.36
N ALA A 189 -7.64 -34.26 -28.03
CA ALA A 189 -6.50 -34.51 -27.15
C ALA A 189 -6.21 -36.02 -27.05
N PRO A 190 -4.95 -36.47 -26.96
CA PRO A 190 -4.64 -37.87 -26.65
C PRO A 190 -4.75 -38.15 -25.14
N PRO A 191 -5.03 -39.39 -24.71
CA PRO A 191 -5.16 -39.73 -23.30
C PRO A 191 -3.80 -39.78 -22.59
N ILE A 192 -3.76 -39.21 -21.39
CA ILE A 192 -2.63 -39.26 -20.46
C ILE A 192 -2.63 -40.65 -19.81
N GLY A 193 -1.62 -41.47 -20.09
CA GLY A 193 -1.39 -42.75 -19.40
C GLY A 193 -0.73 -42.55 -18.02
N PRO A 194 -0.89 -43.49 -17.07
CA PRO A 194 -0.33 -43.37 -15.73
C PRO A 194 1.20 -43.53 -15.75
N GLY A 195 1.90 -42.52 -15.22
CA GLY A 195 3.36 -42.51 -15.09
C GLY A 195 3.89 -43.58 -14.13
N SER A 196 5.05 -44.13 -14.49
CA SER A 196 5.80 -45.21 -13.85
C SER A 196 6.17 -44.96 -12.37
N PRO A 197 6.36 -46.01 -11.55
CA PRO A 197 6.79 -45.88 -10.16
C PRO A 197 8.26 -45.41 -10.02
N PRO A 198 8.63 -44.79 -8.88
CA PRO A 198 9.99 -44.28 -8.65
C PRO A 198 11.03 -45.41 -8.47
N PRO A 199 12.31 -45.16 -8.78
CA PRO A 199 13.37 -46.16 -8.62
C PRO A 199 13.67 -46.48 -7.15
N SER A 200 13.91 -47.76 -6.85
CA SER A 200 14.27 -48.27 -5.51
C SER A 200 15.58 -47.67 -4.97
N PRO A 201 15.71 -47.53 -3.63
CA PRO A 201 16.93 -47.02 -3.02
C PRO A 201 18.09 -48.03 -3.08
N ALA A 202 19.30 -47.51 -3.27
CA ALA A 202 20.55 -48.26 -3.32
C ALA A 202 20.90 -48.94 -1.97
N PRO A 203 21.60 -50.09 -1.97
CA PRO A 203 21.95 -50.81 -0.75
C PRO A 203 23.02 -50.09 0.09
N ALA A 204 22.87 -50.18 1.42
CA ALA A 204 23.77 -49.59 2.41
C ALA A 204 25.19 -50.21 2.38
N PRO A 205 26.24 -49.44 2.72
CA PRO A 205 27.61 -49.96 2.78
C PRO A 205 27.81 -50.85 4.01
N THR A 206 28.40 -52.03 3.80
CA THR A 206 28.80 -52.97 4.85
C THR A 206 30.04 -52.47 5.61
N PRO A 207 30.13 -52.68 6.94
CA PRO A 207 31.32 -52.34 7.70
C PRO A 207 32.45 -53.35 7.41
N LYS A 208 33.62 -52.85 6.99
CA LYS A 208 34.86 -53.63 6.94
C LYS A 208 35.33 -53.95 8.35
N ALA A 209 35.28 -55.23 8.72
CA ALA A 209 36.12 -55.76 9.80
C ALA A 209 37.57 -55.84 9.28
N THR A 210 38.52 -55.33 10.06
CA THR A 210 39.96 -55.49 9.82
C THR A 210 40.56 -56.11 11.08
N PRO A 211 41.48 -57.08 10.96
CA PRO A 211 42.01 -57.87 12.07
C PRO A 211 42.84 -57.08 13.08
#